data_AF-A0A0F6SFR1-F1
#
_entry.id   AF-A0A0F6SFR1-F1
#
_cell.length_a   1.000
_cell.length_b   1.000
_cell.length_c   1.000
_cell.angle_alpha   90.00
_cell.angle_beta   90.00
_cell.angle_gamma   90.00
#
_symmetry.space_group_name_H-M   'P 1'
#
loop_
_entity.id
_entity.type
_entity.pdbx_description
1 polymer ?
#
loop_
_entity_poly.entity_id
_entity_poly.type
_entity_poly.pdbx_seq_one_letter_code
_entity_poly.pdbx_strand_id
1 'polypeptide(L)'
;MARPGTALFALALVACGTRASEAPREHVAADADFAHFDRWLAFDRGPDSVPPIHPGGVSTVYLSARPPQGARAFPVGTMIVRVTRGGDDARWEAHAMVKRGAAYNPTGARGWEFFELHLDLGDDGVRVPTISWRGESPPMGDGYTAPQGGALLSCNHCHSTADANDFVLGDELDLRAF
;
A
#
# COMPACT_ATOMS: atom_id res chain seq x y z
N MET A 1 74.47 1.01 28.91
CA MET A 1 73.40 0.39 28.09
C MET A 1 72.15 0.26 28.95
N ALA A 2 71.10 1.04 28.66
CA ALA A 2 69.67 0.76 28.92
C ALA A 2 68.88 1.96 28.40
N ARG A 3 67.96 1.75 27.44
CA ARG A 3 67.07 2.79 26.88
C ARG A 3 65.69 2.67 27.54
N PRO A 4 64.98 3.77 27.84
CA PRO A 4 63.60 3.71 28.32
C PRO A 4 62.64 3.47 27.14
N GLY A 5 61.70 2.54 27.32
CA GLY A 5 60.66 2.21 26.34
C GLY A 5 59.45 3.13 26.48
N THR A 6 59.11 3.83 25.40
CA THR A 6 57.89 4.64 25.28
C THR A 6 56.69 3.73 25.09
N ALA A 7 55.74 3.75 26.04
CA ALA A 7 54.45 3.09 25.89
C ALA A 7 53.48 4.02 25.14
N LEU A 8 53.08 3.63 23.93
CA LEU A 8 52.06 4.30 23.14
C LEU A 8 50.68 3.79 23.59
N PHE A 9 49.89 4.65 24.24
CA PHE A 9 48.48 4.36 24.52
C PHE A 9 47.66 4.64 23.25
N ALA A 10 47.17 3.59 22.59
CA ALA A 10 46.24 3.70 21.47
C ALA A 10 44.80 3.88 22.01
N LEU A 11 44.21 5.04 21.75
CA LEU A 11 42.82 5.36 22.09
C LEU A 11 41.90 4.76 21.00
N ALA A 12 41.26 3.62 21.29
CA ALA A 12 40.28 3.01 20.40
C ALA A 12 38.93 3.73 20.52
N LEU A 13 38.60 4.57 19.54
CA LEU A 13 37.26 5.15 19.39
C LEU A 13 36.31 4.07 18.88
N VAL A 14 35.50 3.50 19.77
CA VAL A 14 34.37 2.63 19.41
C VAL A 14 33.24 3.52 18.91
N ALA A 15 33.13 3.66 17.59
CA ALA A 15 31.98 4.28 16.95
C ALA A 15 30.83 3.26 16.88
N CYS A 16 29.89 3.33 17.83
CA CYS A 16 28.58 2.69 17.67
C CYS A 16 27.79 3.43 16.59
N GLY A 17 28.01 3.04 15.33
CA GLY A 17 27.18 3.47 14.22
C GLY A 17 25.85 2.73 14.26
N THR A 18 24.82 3.32 14.88
CA THR A 18 23.43 2.96 14.58
C THR A 18 23.19 3.28 13.11
N ARG A 19 23.21 2.26 12.25
CA ARG A 19 22.72 2.38 10.88
C ARG A 19 21.21 2.61 10.97
N ALA A 20 20.78 3.86 10.94
CA ALA A 20 19.43 4.18 10.52
C ALA A 20 19.32 3.64 9.08
N SER A 21 18.52 2.60 8.88
CA SER A 21 18.17 2.16 7.54
C SER A 21 17.41 3.33 6.89
N GLU A 22 18.02 3.98 5.90
CA GLU A 22 17.32 4.97 5.10
C GLU A 22 16.10 4.27 4.48
N ALA A 23 14.91 4.82 4.69
CA ALA A 23 13.71 4.26 4.08
C ALA A 23 13.87 4.28 2.55
N PRO A 24 13.36 3.26 1.83
CA PRO A 24 13.43 3.24 0.38
C PRO A 24 12.84 4.53 -0.20
N ARG A 25 13.54 5.13 -1.18
CA ARG A 25 13.04 6.32 -1.88
C ARG A 25 11.99 5.97 -2.92
N GLU A 26 12.04 4.74 -3.41
CA GLU A 26 11.08 4.14 -4.32
C GLU A 26 10.79 2.69 -3.92
N HIS A 27 9.56 2.24 -4.13
CA HIS A 27 9.17 0.82 -4.08
C HIS A 27 8.23 0.48 -5.23
N VAL A 28 8.64 -0.45 -6.09
CA VAL A 28 7.85 -0.94 -7.24
C VAL A 28 7.38 -2.35 -6.91
N ALA A 29 6.11 -2.48 -6.53
CA ALA A 29 5.54 -3.78 -6.16
C ALA A 29 5.45 -4.75 -7.36
N ALA A 30 5.52 -6.04 -7.09
CA ALA A 30 5.30 -7.16 -8.01
C ALA A 30 4.33 -8.18 -7.38
N ASP A 31 3.90 -9.21 -8.14
CA ASP A 31 2.95 -10.22 -7.65
C ASP A 31 3.39 -10.86 -6.31
N ALA A 32 4.69 -11.12 -6.17
CA ALA A 32 5.27 -11.73 -4.97
C ALA A 32 5.06 -10.87 -3.71
N ASP A 33 4.98 -9.54 -3.84
CA ASP A 33 4.72 -8.66 -2.70
C ASP A 33 3.30 -8.86 -2.18
N PHE A 34 2.34 -9.21 -3.04
CA PHE A 34 0.95 -9.46 -2.64
C PHE A 34 0.67 -10.89 -2.19
N ALA A 35 1.54 -11.86 -2.48
CA ALA A 35 1.27 -13.30 -2.32
C ALA A 35 0.69 -13.75 -0.97
N HIS A 36 0.89 -12.99 0.10
CA HIS A 36 0.41 -13.31 1.46
C HIS A 36 -0.30 -12.12 2.13
N PHE A 37 -1.00 -11.28 1.37
CA PHE A 37 -1.69 -10.12 1.92
C PHE A 37 -2.79 -10.49 2.94
N ASP A 38 -3.33 -11.70 2.83
CA ASP A 38 -4.33 -12.28 3.73
C ASP A 38 -3.81 -12.44 5.17
N ARG A 39 -2.49 -12.40 5.37
CA ARG A 39 -1.83 -12.49 6.69
C ARG A 39 -1.46 -11.13 7.29
N TRP A 40 -1.73 -10.05 6.58
CA TRP A 40 -1.43 -8.71 7.07
C TRP A 40 -2.44 -8.25 8.13
N LEU A 41 -2.24 -7.04 8.66
CA LEU A 41 -3.21 -6.44 9.57
C LEU A 41 -4.54 -6.21 8.84
N ALA A 42 -5.59 -6.90 9.27
CA ALA A 42 -6.91 -6.83 8.64
C ALA A 42 -7.88 -5.94 9.43
N PHE A 43 -8.69 -5.20 8.68
CA PHE A 43 -9.79 -4.37 9.17
C PHE A 43 -11.08 -4.80 8.44
N ASP A 44 -12.03 -5.31 9.20
CA ASP A 44 -13.36 -5.63 8.67
C ASP A 44 -14.19 -4.34 8.58
N ARG A 45 -14.63 -3.99 7.37
CA ARG A 45 -15.48 -2.83 7.12
C ARG A 45 -16.96 -3.21 7.04
N GLY A 46 -17.29 -4.49 7.11
CA GLY A 46 -18.65 -4.98 6.92
C GLY A 46 -19.19 -4.65 5.52
N PRO A 47 -20.52 -4.48 5.38
CA PRO A 47 -21.13 -4.08 4.12
C PRO A 47 -20.61 -2.71 3.67
N ASP A 48 -19.92 -2.67 2.53
CA ASP A 48 -19.28 -1.46 2.00
C ASP A 48 -19.52 -1.41 0.50
N SER A 49 -20.48 -0.57 0.10
CA SER A 49 -20.67 -0.19 -1.29
C SER A 49 -19.98 1.15 -1.52
N VAL A 50 -19.27 1.27 -2.64
CA VAL A 50 -18.78 2.57 -3.13
C VAL A 50 -19.41 2.81 -4.50
N PRO A 51 -20.72 3.15 -4.55
CA PRO A 51 -21.38 3.40 -5.82
C PRO A 51 -20.77 4.65 -6.48
N PRO A 52 -20.73 4.71 -7.82
CA PRO A 52 -21.21 3.71 -8.79
C PRO A 52 -20.18 2.62 -9.15
N ILE A 53 -19.04 2.62 -8.48
CA ILE A 53 -17.77 2.05 -8.95
C ILE A 53 -17.58 0.63 -8.44
N HIS A 54 -17.76 0.42 -7.14
CA HIS A 54 -17.56 -0.87 -6.50
C HIS A 54 -18.92 -1.48 -6.11
N PRO A 55 -19.19 -2.74 -6.49
CA PRO A 55 -20.44 -3.40 -6.15
C PRO A 55 -20.57 -3.52 -4.64
N GLY A 56 -21.81 -3.61 -4.16
CA GLY A 56 -22.05 -3.89 -2.75
C GLY A 56 -21.54 -5.28 -2.37
N GLY A 57 -20.93 -5.39 -1.19
CA GLY A 57 -20.42 -6.63 -0.64
C GLY A 57 -19.84 -6.40 0.75
N VAL A 58 -19.29 -7.45 1.36
CA VAL A 58 -18.55 -7.31 2.62
C VAL A 58 -17.09 -7.03 2.29
N SER A 59 -16.56 -5.92 2.80
CA SER A 59 -15.19 -5.49 2.51
C SER A 59 -14.25 -5.74 3.69
N THR A 60 -13.06 -6.23 3.36
CA THR A 60 -11.94 -6.29 4.30
C THR A 60 -10.77 -5.53 3.71
N VAL A 61 -10.13 -4.70 4.53
CA VAL A 61 -8.91 -3.96 4.16
C VAL A 61 -7.72 -4.56 4.90
N TYR A 62 -6.62 -4.80 4.18
CA TYR A 62 -5.39 -5.40 4.68
C TYR A 62 -4.25 -4.39 4.56
N LEU A 63 -3.49 -4.19 5.64
CA LEU A 63 -2.37 -3.25 5.73
C LEU A 63 -1.07 -3.99 6.04
N SER A 64 -0.13 -3.93 5.09
CA SER A 64 1.18 -4.61 5.17
C SER A 64 2.00 -4.24 6.41
N ALA A 65 1.99 -2.96 6.83
CA ALA A 65 2.66 -2.51 8.04
C ALA A 65 1.98 -1.26 8.62
N ARG A 66 1.92 -1.17 9.94
CA ARG A 66 1.45 0.05 10.61
C ARG A 66 2.46 1.19 10.36
N PRO A 67 1.99 2.40 10.05
CA PRO A 67 2.88 3.56 10.04
C PRO A 67 3.44 3.79 11.46
N PRO A 68 4.63 4.39 11.60
CA PRO A 68 5.14 4.81 12.91
C PRO A 68 4.16 5.75 13.61
N GLN A 69 4.12 5.70 14.95
CA GLN A 69 3.25 6.57 15.74
C GLN A 69 3.48 8.04 15.39
N GLY A 70 2.38 8.78 15.15
CA GLY A 70 2.44 10.20 14.79
C GLY A 70 2.96 10.49 13.37
N ALA A 71 3.07 9.47 12.52
CA ALA A 71 3.37 9.66 11.10
C ALA A 71 2.30 10.55 10.44
N ARG A 72 2.76 11.41 9.51
CA ARG A 72 1.89 12.29 8.71
C ARG A 72 1.70 11.81 7.28
N ALA A 73 2.33 10.69 6.94
CA ALA A 73 2.24 10.02 5.65
C ALA A 73 2.56 8.55 5.85
N PHE A 74 2.04 7.70 4.98
CA PHE A 74 2.43 6.30 4.97
C PHE A 74 3.87 6.16 4.45
N PRO A 75 4.72 5.33 5.09
CA PRO A 75 6.07 5.07 4.60
C PRO A 75 6.07 4.51 3.17
N VAL A 76 7.10 4.84 2.38
CA VAL A 76 7.32 4.20 1.08
C VAL A 76 7.45 2.69 1.28
N GLY A 77 6.78 1.93 0.40
CA GLY A 77 6.60 0.48 0.52
C GLY A 77 5.36 0.06 1.31
N THR A 78 4.58 0.99 1.87
CA THR A 78 3.27 0.64 2.44
C THR A 78 2.36 0.13 1.34
N MET A 79 1.76 -1.02 1.58
CA MET A 79 0.79 -1.66 0.68
C MET A 79 -0.52 -1.88 1.42
N ILE A 80 -1.62 -1.56 0.75
CA ILE A 80 -2.99 -1.70 1.23
C ILE A 80 -3.75 -2.50 0.19
N VAL A 81 -4.46 -3.55 0.60
CA VAL A 81 -5.34 -4.34 -0.25
C VAL A 81 -6.76 -4.26 0.30
N ARG A 82 -7.74 -3.90 -0.53
CA ARG A 82 -9.16 -4.00 -0.22
C ARG A 82 -9.75 -5.16 -1.02
N VAL A 83 -10.38 -6.09 -0.32
CA VAL A 83 -11.15 -7.19 -0.93
C VAL A 83 -12.62 -7.00 -0.60
N THR A 84 -13.45 -6.87 -1.64
CA THR A 84 -14.91 -6.86 -1.52
C THR A 84 -15.45 -8.21 -1.95
N ARG A 85 -16.16 -8.89 -1.05
CA ARG A 85 -16.82 -10.17 -1.33
C ARG A 85 -18.28 -9.89 -1.69
N GLY A 86 -18.61 -9.93 -2.98
CA GLY A 86 -19.98 -9.75 -3.48
C GLY A 86 -20.62 -11.07 -3.90
N GLY A 87 -21.73 -11.49 -3.29
CA GLY A 87 -22.49 -12.66 -3.74
C GLY A 87 -21.72 -13.98 -3.65
N ASP A 88 -21.19 -14.46 -4.77
CA ASP A 88 -20.44 -15.71 -4.93
C ASP A 88 -18.92 -15.48 -5.07
N ASP A 89 -18.14 -16.55 -4.88
CA ASP A 89 -16.67 -16.51 -4.84
C ASP A 89 -16.00 -16.05 -6.14
N ALA A 90 -16.72 -16.09 -7.26
CA ALA A 90 -16.27 -15.63 -8.57
C ALA A 90 -16.36 -14.10 -8.76
N ARG A 91 -16.95 -13.38 -7.80
CA ARG A 91 -17.16 -11.91 -7.86
C ARG A 91 -16.41 -11.15 -6.77
N TRP A 92 -15.35 -11.75 -6.23
CA TRP A 92 -14.47 -11.01 -5.33
C TRP A 92 -13.74 -9.94 -6.14
N GLU A 93 -13.88 -8.70 -5.69
CA GLU A 93 -13.12 -7.58 -6.24
C GLU A 93 -11.94 -7.32 -5.32
N ALA A 94 -10.74 -7.24 -5.88
CA ALA A 94 -9.53 -6.92 -5.12
C ALA A 94 -8.80 -5.75 -5.76
N HIS A 95 -8.69 -4.67 -5.00
CA HIS A 95 -7.93 -3.49 -5.37
C HIS A 95 -6.81 -3.27 -4.37
N ALA A 96 -5.66 -2.81 -4.86
CA ALA A 96 -4.56 -2.45 -4.00
C ALA A 96 -4.02 -1.06 -4.30
N MET A 97 -3.36 -0.48 -3.32
CA MET A 97 -2.56 0.71 -3.48
C MET A 97 -1.22 0.55 -2.76
N VAL A 98 -0.16 1.05 -3.39
CA VAL A 98 1.21 0.96 -2.90
C VAL A 98 1.84 2.34 -2.86
N LYS A 99 2.44 2.68 -1.71
CA LYS A 99 3.21 3.92 -1.55
C LYS A 99 4.54 3.76 -2.26
N ARG A 100 4.54 4.01 -3.57
CA ARG A 100 5.71 3.90 -4.43
C ARG A 100 6.79 4.94 -4.12
N GLY A 101 6.43 6.18 -3.81
CA GLY A 101 7.41 7.26 -3.64
C GLY A 101 7.90 7.86 -4.97
N ALA A 102 9.17 8.30 -5.02
CA ALA A 102 9.87 8.83 -6.20
C ALA A 102 9.09 9.83 -7.10
N ALA A 103 8.24 10.68 -6.52
CA ALA A 103 7.38 11.64 -7.23
C ALA A 103 6.37 11.01 -8.22
N TYR A 104 6.07 9.72 -8.08
CA TYR A 104 5.03 9.04 -8.84
C TYR A 104 3.65 9.69 -8.62
N ASN A 105 2.78 9.68 -9.63
CA ASN A 105 1.42 10.23 -9.56
C ASN A 105 1.35 11.69 -9.08
N PRO A 106 2.10 12.62 -9.69
CA PRO A 106 2.34 13.96 -9.15
C PRO A 106 1.09 14.85 -9.10
N THR A 107 0.09 14.57 -9.93
CA THR A 107 -1.13 15.36 -10.09
C THR A 107 -2.36 14.71 -9.44
N GLY A 108 -2.23 13.48 -8.91
CA GLY A 108 -3.31 12.74 -8.26
C GLY A 108 -2.94 12.34 -6.82
N ALA A 109 -3.10 11.06 -6.51
CA ALA A 109 -2.68 10.49 -5.23
C ALA A 109 -1.14 10.40 -5.15
N ARG A 110 -0.51 11.51 -4.75
CA ARG A 110 0.96 11.67 -4.82
C ARG A 110 1.73 10.56 -4.12
N GLY A 111 2.64 9.95 -4.85
CA GLY A 111 3.49 8.86 -4.41
C GLY A 111 2.78 7.50 -4.33
N TRP A 112 1.53 7.39 -4.76
CA TRP A 112 0.75 6.16 -4.75
C TRP A 112 0.51 5.62 -6.17
N GLU A 113 0.65 4.32 -6.28
CA GLU A 113 0.26 3.53 -7.45
C GLU A 113 -0.91 2.62 -7.08
N PHE A 114 -1.86 2.47 -8.00
CA PHE A 114 -3.05 1.64 -7.84
C PHE A 114 -2.94 0.36 -8.65
N PHE A 115 -3.66 -0.66 -8.21
CA PHE A 115 -3.64 -2.00 -8.78
C PHE A 115 -5.03 -2.61 -8.72
N GLU A 116 -5.35 -3.40 -9.74
CA GLU A 116 -6.36 -4.45 -9.63
C GLU A 116 -5.66 -5.79 -9.53
N LEU A 117 -6.14 -6.62 -8.61
CA LEU A 117 -5.62 -7.96 -8.38
C LEU A 117 -6.67 -8.97 -8.80
N HIS A 118 -6.27 -9.95 -9.62
CA HIS A 118 -7.05 -11.17 -9.79
C HIS A 118 -6.76 -12.12 -8.63
N LEU A 119 -7.79 -12.74 -8.06
CA LEU A 119 -7.66 -13.67 -6.92
C LEU A 119 -8.04 -15.10 -7.35
N ASP A 120 -7.10 -15.78 -7.99
CA ASP A 120 -7.28 -17.17 -8.43
C ASP A 120 -7.35 -18.11 -7.23
N LEU A 121 -8.24 -19.09 -7.27
CA LEU A 121 -8.28 -20.14 -6.24
C LEU A 121 -7.22 -21.21 -6.58
N GLY A 122 -6.20 -21.33 -5.74
CA GLY A 122 -5.20 -22.39 -5.85
C GLY A 122 -5.75 -23.77 -5.49
N ASP A 123 -5.02 -24.81 -5.86
CA ASP A 123 -5.39 -26.21 -5.58
C ASP A 123 -5.50 -26.52 -4.07
N ASP A 124 -4.83 -25.74 -3.24
CA ASP A 124 -4.88 -25.81 -1.77
C ASP A 124 -6.05 -25.02 -1.15
N GLY A 125 -6.91 -24.42 -1.98
CA GLY A 125 -8.02 -23.58 -1.57
C GLY A 125 -7.61 -22.18 -1.11
N VAL A 126 -6.33 -21.80 -1.27
CA VAL A 126 -5.84 -20.45 -0.95
C VAL A 126 -5.95 -19.58 -2.20
N ARG A 127 -6.39 -18.33 -2.03
CA ARG A 127 -6.44 -17.38 -3.14
C ARG A 127 -5.06 -16.81 -3.43
N VAL A 128 -4.62 -16.91 -4.67
CA VAL A 128 -3.34 -16.41 -5.17
C VAL A 128 -3.59 -15.09 -5.91
N PRO A 129 -3.07 -13.97 -5.39
CA PRO A 129 -3.18 -12.68 -6.07
C PRO A 129 -2.21 -12.58 -7.25
N THR A 130 -2.70 -12.10 -8.39
CA THR A 130 -1.88 -11.67 -9.53
C THR A 130 -2.28 -10.26 -9.95
N ILE A 131 -1.32 -9.45 -10.38
CA ILE A 131 -1.58 -8.08 -10.83
C ILE A 131 -2.24 -8.13 -12.22
N SER A 132 -3.51 -7.76 -12.29
CA SER A 132 -4.24 -7.60 -13.55
C SER A 132 -3.81 -6.31 -14.28
N TRP A 133 -3.76 -5.21 -13.53
CA TRP A 133 -3.20 -3.95 -14.01
C TRP A 133 -2.62 -3.14 -12.85
N ARG A 134 -1.78 -2.17 -13.20
CA ARG A 134 -1.22 -1.18 -12.26
C ARG A 134 -1.06 0.18 -12.91
N GLY A 135 -1.14 1.24 -12.13
CA GLY A 135 -0.92 2.60 -12.63
C GLY A 135 -1.56 3.70 -11.77
N GLU A 136 -1.60 4.91 -12.32
CA GLU A 136 -2.30 6.05 -11.73
C GLU A 136 -3.84 5.95 -11.88
N SER A 137 -4.29 5.18 -12.86
CA SER A 137 -5.71 4.93 -13.19
C SER A 137 -5.82 3.63 -13.98
N PRO A 138 -6.99 2.97 -13.97
CA PRO A 138 -7.22 1.77 -14.77
C PRO A 138 -7.05 2.05 -16.28
N PRO A 139 -6.67 1.04 -17.08
CA PRO A 139 -6.61 1.15 -18.54
C PRO A 139 -7.93 1.64 -19.15
N MET A 140 -7.86 2.26 -20.34
CA MET A 140 -9.07 2.68 -21.06
C MET A 140 -9.95 1.47 -21.39
N GLY A 141 -11.23 1.52 -21.00
CA GLY A 141 -12.18 0.41 -21.15
C GLY A 141 -12.39 -0.40 -19.86
N ASP A 142 -11.42 -0.34 -18.94
CA ASP A 142 -11.48 -0.96 -17.59
C ASP A 142 -11.79 0.08 -16.50
N GLY A 143 -12.00 1.34 -16.90
CA GLY A 143 -12.47 2.40 -16.02
C GLY A 143 -13.93 2.20 -15.62
N TYR A 144 -14.26 2.59 -14.39
CA TYR A 144 -15.62 2.48 -13.88
C TYR A 144 -16.55 3.40 -14.64
N THR A 145 -17.55 2.81 -15.29
CA THR A 145 -18.56 3.55 -16.03
C THR A 145 -19.27 4.51 -15.09
N ALA A 146 -19.15 5.81 -15.33
CA ALA A 146 -19.95 6.79 -14.62
C ALA A 146 -21.43 6.59 -15.01
N PRO A 147 -22.37 6.65 -14.05
CA PRO A 147 -23.78 6.71 -14.35
C PRO A 147 -24.07 7.91 -15.26
N GLN A 148 -24.84 7.67 -16.32
CA GLN A 148 -25.41 8.69 -17.20
C GLN A 148 -24.41 9.62 -17.93
N GLY A 149 -23.31 9.08 -18.47
CA GLY A 149 -22.44 9.85 -19.37
C GLY A 149 -21.58 10.92 -18.67
N GLY A 150 -21.37 10.76 -17.37
CA GLY A 150 -20.39 11.54 -16.60
C GLY A 150 -18.93 11.18 -16.95
N ALA A 151 -17.98 11.93 -16.38
CA ALA A 151 -16.56 11.66 -16.52
C ALA A 151 -16.21 10.28 -15.93
N LEU A 152 -15.34 9.52 -16.61
CA LEU A 152 -14.79 8.26 -16.08
C LEU A 152 -14.26 8.50 -14.66
N LEU A 153 -14.79 7.75 -13.69
CA LEU A 153 -14.31 7.80 -12.32
C LEU A 153 -13.15 6.82 -12.20
N SER A 154 -12.02 7.27 -11.65
CA SER A 154 -10.82 6.46 -11.45
C SER A 154 -10.39 6.45 -9.99
N CYS A 155 -9.49 5.54 -9.63
CA CYS A 155 -8.87 5.50 -8.31
C CYS A 155 -8.33 6.88 -7.90
N ASN A 156 -7.63 7.56 -8.83
CA ASN A 156 -7.11 8.90 -8.61
C ASN A 156 -8.19 9.95 -8.33
N HIS A 157 -9.35 9.86 -8.99
CA HIS A 157 -10.43 10.82 -8.79
C HIS A 157 -10.92 10.82 -7.34
N CYS A 158 -11.13 9.65 -6.74
CA CYS A 158 -11.58 9.56 -5.35
C CYS A 158 -10.44 9.78 -4.36
N HIS A 159 -9.29 9.12 -4.55
CA HIS A 159 -8.20 9.15 -3.58
C HIS A 159 -7.49 10.51 -3.50
N SER A 160 -7.47 11.29 -4.58
CA SER A 160 -6.89 12.66 -4.56
C SER A 160 -7.59 13.61 -3.57
N THR A 161 -8.85 13.32 -3.21
CA THR A 161 -9.62 14.11 -2.24
C THR A 161 -9.23 13.85 -0.79
N ALA A 162 -8.48 12.78 -0.52
CA ALA A 162 -8.06 12.37 0.83
C ALA A 162 -6.62 12.80 1.16
N ASP A 163 -6.15 13.91 0.60
CA ASP A 163 -4.76 14.38 0.77
C ASP A 163 -4.36 14.61 2.25
N ALA A 164 -5.32 15.00 3.10
CA ALA A 164 -5.14 15.14 4.54
C ALA A 164 -4.79 13.82 5.25
N ASN A 165 -5.13 12.66 4.67
CA ASN A 165 -4.77 11.32 5.14
C ASN A 165 -3.84 10.61 4.16
N ASP A 166 -2.96 11.37 3.51
CA ASP A 166 -2.01 10.86 2.52
C ASP A 166 -2.67 10.00 1.44
N PHE A 167 -3.83 10.46 0.93
CA PHE A 167 -4.61 9.84 -0.14
C PHE A 167 -5.22 8.47 0.18
N VAL A 168 -5.22 8.06 1.45
CA VAL A 168 -5.88 6.82 1.89
C VAL A 168 -7.28 7.15 2.41
N LEU A 169 -8.28 6.47 1.85
CA LEU A 169 -9.68 6.55 2.25
C LEU A 169 -10.00 5.42 3.24
N GLY A 170 -10.82 5.73 4.26
CA GLY A 170 -11.25 4.77 5.28
C GLY A 170 -10.81 5.21 6.68
N ASP A 171 -11.74 5.21 7.63
CA ASP A 171 -11.49 5.62 9.02
C ASP A 171 -10.54 4.65 9.73
N GLU A 172 -10.57 3.39 9.34
CA GLU A 172 -9.71 2.33 9.88
C GLU A 172 -8.23 2.53 9.56
N LEU A 173 -7.91 3.38 8.57
CA LEU A 173 -6.57 3.76 8.17
C LEU A 173 -6.28 5.26 8.37
N ASP A 174 -6.99 5.93 9.28
CA ASP A 174 -6.67 7.32 9.64
C ASP A 174 -5.29 7.39 10.33
N LEU A 175 -4.33 8.09 9.71
CA LEU A 175 -2.98 8.29 10.24
C LEU A 175 -2.98 8.93 11.63
N ARG A 176 -4.03 9.67 12.00
CA ARG A 176 -4.17 10.29 13.33
C ARG A 176 -4.50 9.28 14.42
N ALA A 177 -4.92 8.07 14.05
CA ALA A 177 -5.26 6.99 14.97
C ALA A 177 -4.09 6.03 15.26
N PHE A 178 -2.94 6.19 14.59
CA PHE A 178 -1.71 5.42 14.81
C PHE A 178 -0.69 6.15 15.68
#